data_AF-A0A969Z957-F1
#
_entry.id   AF-A0A969Z957-F1
#
_cell.length_a   1.000
_cell.length_b   1.000
_cell.length_c   1.000
_cell.angle_alpha   90.00
_cell.angle_beta   90.00
_cell.angle_gamma   90.00
#
_symmetry.space_group_name_H-M   'P 1'
#
loop_
_entity.id
_entity.type
_entity.pdbx_description
1 polymer ?
#
loop_
_entity_poly.entity_id
_entity_poly.type
_entity_poly.pdbx_seq_one_letter_code
_entity_poly.pdbx_strand_id
1 'polypeptide(L)' 'MTALVTKDMLVSDIIERDRNLAGVFFAYGLYCLGCVLAHHETLEQACQAHGIDVEALVRDLNQYLEKHAS' A
#
# COMPACT_ATOMS: atom_id res chain seq x y z
N MET A 1 -7.01 -17.87 -4.55
CA MET A 1 -5.86 -17.18 -5.15
C MET A 1 -5.94 -15.74 -4.72
N THR A 2 -5.30 -15.39 -3.61
CA THR A 2 -5.20 -13.99 -3.16
C THR A 2 -4.25 -13.29 -4.13
N ALA A 3 -4.73 -12.30 -4.88
CA ALA A 3 -3.88 -11.56 -5.79
C ALA A 3 -2.84 -10.79 -4.96
N LEU A 4 -1.55 -10.96 -5.28
CA LEU A 4 -0.47 -10.21 -4.64
C LEU A 4 -0.63 -8.72 -4.93
N VAL A 5 -0.18 -7.88 -3.99
CA VAL A 5 0.02 -6.44 -4.19
C VAL A 5 1.33 -6.25 -4.94
N THR A 6 1.30 -5.40 -5.96
CA THR A 6 2.47 -5.00 -6.73
C THR A 6 2.62 -3.48 -6.71
N LYS A 7 3.81 -2.99 -7.05
CA LYS A 7 4.16 -1.56 -6.93
C LYS A 7 3.49 -0.64 -7.97
N ASP A 8 3.03 -1.23 -9.06
CA ASP A 8 2.27 -0.61 -10.14
C ASP A 8 0.77 -0.46 -9.82
N MET A 9 0.29 -1.07 -8.73
CA MET A 9 -1.08 -0.90 -8.28
C MET A 9 -1.31 0.50 -7.72
N LEU A 10 -2.53 1.02 -7.92
CA LEU A 10 -2.96 2.25 -7.25
C LEU A 10 -3.09 2.01 -5.75
N VAL A 11 -2.68 3.02 -4.97
CA VAL A 11 -2.77 2.96 -3.51
C VAL A 11 -4.23 2.81 -3.06
N SER A 12 -5.17 3.42 -3.76
CA SER A 12 -6.62 3.25 -3.56
C SER A 12 -7.06 1.79 -3.72
N ASP A 13 -6.70 1.14 -4.84
CA ASP A 13 -7.06 -0.25 -5.14
C ASP A 13 -6.52 -1.21 -4.06
N ILE A 14 -5.32 -0.94 -3.54
CA ILE A 14 -4.72 -1.73 -2.45
C ILE A 14 -5.55 -1.59 -1.17
N ILE A 15 -5.90 -0.37 -0.77
CA ILE A 15 -6.70 -0.13 0.46
C ILE A 15 -8.12 -0.68 0.33
N GLU A 16 -8.69 -0.67 -0.88
CA GLU A 16 -10.01 -1.24 -1.13
C GLU A 16 -10.05 -2.75 -0.97
N ARG A 17 -8.90 -3.45 -1.16
CA ARG A 17 -8.80 -4.89 -0.87
C ARG A 17 -8.93 -5.19 0.62
N ASP A 18 -8.29 -4.38 1.46
CA ASP A 18 -8.39 -4.50 2.92
C ASP A 18 -8.08 -3.15 3.58
N ARG A 19 -9.09 -2.60 4.26
CA ARG A 19 -8.98 -1.33 5.01
C ARG A 19 -7.92 -1.38 6.10
N ASN A 20 -7.58 -2.56 6.62
CA ASN A 20 -6.56 -2.71 7.65
C ASN A 20 -5.13 -2.48 7.12
N LEU A 21 -4.91 -2.56 5.81
CA LEU A 21 -3.64 -2.21 5.19
C LEU A 21 -3.26 -0.76 5.44
N ALA A 22 -4.24 0.12 5.70
CA ALA A 22 -3.99 1.50 6.10
C ALA A 22 -3.02 1.59 7.28
N GLY A 23 -3.07 0.63 8.23
CA GLY A 23 -2.13 0.56 9.34
C GLY A 23 -0.68 0.34 8.90
N VAL A 24 -0.45 -0.46 7.86
CA VAL A 24 0.88 -0.69 7.29
C VAL A 24 1.39 0.59 6.63
N PHE A 25 0.58 1.26 5.81
CA PHE A 25 0.93 2.54 5.21
C PHE A 25 1.28 3.61 6.25
N PHE A 26 0.51 3.70 7.34
CA PHE A 26 0.81 4.62 8.44
C PHE A 26 2.15 4.33 9.12
N ALA A 27 2.51 3.04 9.29
CA ALA A 27 3.82 2.67 9.85
C ALA A 27 4.99 3.11 8.96
N TYR A 28 4.79 3.17 7.65
CA TYR A 28 5.75 3.67 6.67
C TYR A 28 5.74 5.19 6.49
N GLY A 29 4.88 5.90 7.23
CA GLY A 29 4.78 7.36 7.15
C GLY A 29 3.91 7.88 5.99
N LEU A 30 3.17 7.01 5.31
CA LEU A 30 2.19 7.39 4.29
C LEU A 30 0.86 7.76 4.94
N TYR A 31 0.86 8.86 5.70
CA TYR A 31 -0.36 9.39 6.33
C TYR A 31 -1.35 9.98 5.31
N CYS A 32 -0.89 10.19 4.07
CA CYS A 32 -1.65 10.80 2.97
C CYS A 32 -2.66 9.86 2.30
N LEU A 33 -3.02 8.71 2.88
CA LEU A 33 -4.05 7.83 2.31
C LEU A 33 -5.44 8.48 2.14
N GLY A 34 -5.67 9.64 2.75
CA GLY A 34 -6.87 10.48 2.53
C GLY A 34 -6.62 11.73 1.66
N CYS A 35 -5.43 11.87 1.06
CA CYS A 35 -5.10 12.97 0.17
C CYS A 35 -5.60 12.63 -1.24
N VAL A 36 -6.28 13.57 -1.89
CA VAL A 36 -6.88 13.42 -3.24
C VAL A 36 -5.84 12.96 -4.29
N LEU A 37 -4.55 13.24 -4.06
CA LEU A 37 -3.43 12.79 -4.89
C LEU A 37 -3.15 11.29 -4.74
N ALA A 38 -3.13 10.75 -3.52
CA ALA A 38 -2.81 9.34 -3.26
C ALA A 38 -3.84 8.37 -3.88
N HIS A 39 -5.07 8.84 -4.11
CA HIS A 39 -6.11 8.04 -4.79
C HIS A 39 -5.83 7.80 -6.28
N HIS A 40 -4.91 8.56 -6.90
CA HIS A 40 -4.58 8.46 -8.32
C HIS A 40 -3.11 8.13 -8.58
N GLU A 41 -2.33 7.87 -7.53
CA GLU A 41 -0.91 7.54 -7.62
C GLU A 41 -0.70 6.02 -7.44
N THR A 42 0.28 5.48 -8.15
CA THR A 42 0.74 4.11 -7.90
C THR A 42 1.52 4.06 -6.58
N LEU A 43 1.63 2.86 -6.01
CA LEU A 43 2.42 2.63 -4.81
C LEU A 43 3.88 3.11 -4.98
N GLU A 44 4.48 2.85 -6.14
CA GLU A 44 5.84 3.31 -6.46
C GLU A 44 5.95 4.83 -6.50
N GLN A 45 5.00 5.53 -7.12
CA GLN A 45 4.99 7.00 -7.18
C GLN A 45 4.88 7.61 -5.79
N ALA A 46 3.93 7.11 -4.98
CA ALA A 46 3.76 7.54 -3.59
C ALA A 46 5.04 7.30 -2.77
N CYS A 47 5.68 6.14 -2.94
CA CYS A 47 6.92 5.84 -2.25
C CYS A 47 8.07 6.76 -2.68
N GLN A 48 8.21 7.03 -3.99
CA GLN A 48 9.25 7.93 -4.52
C GLN A 48 9.07 9.36 -4.02
N ALA A 49 7.84 9.89 -3.99
CA ALA A 49 7.55 11.24 -3.51
C ALA A 49 7.90 11.43 -2.02
N HIS A 50 7.87 10.35 -1.24
CA HIS A 50 8.10 10.35 0.20
C HIS A 50 9.44 9.71 0.61
N GLY A 51 10.28 9.27 -0.33
CA GLY A 51 11.57 8.64 -0.05
C GLY A 51 11.47 7.28 0.66
N ILE A 52 10.38 6.55 0.43
CA ILE A 52 10.09 5.25 1.04
C ILE A 52 10.57 4.13 0.11
N ASP A 53 11.07 3.04 0.69
CA ASP A 53 11.39 1.82 -0.05
C ASP A 53 10.10 1.07 -0.43
N VAL A 54 9.71 1.18 -1.70
CA VAL A 54 8.53 0.53 -2.26
C VAL A 54 8.59 -1.00 -2.15
N GLU A 55 9.78 -1.60 -2.27
CA GLU A 55 9.93 -3.06 -2.23
C GLU A 55 9.71 -3.57 -0.79
N ALA A 56 10.20 -2.83 0.21
CA ALA A 56 9.93 -3.12 1.61
C ALA A 56 8.43 -3.03 1.93
N LEU A 57 7.76 -1.96 1.45
CA LEU A 57 6.33 -1.77 1.66
C LEU A 57 5.50 -2.86 0.97
N VAL A 58 5.79 -3.20 -0.29
CA VAL A 58 5.12 -4.29 -1.02
C VAL A 58 5.23 -5.61 -0.28
N ARG A 59 6.42 -5.93 0.24
CA ARG A 59 6.63 -7.16 1.01
C ARG A 59 5.76 -7.19 2.26
N ASP A 60 5.74 -6.10 3.03
CA ASP A 60 5.00 -6.05 4.29
C ASP A 60 3.48 -6.06 4.05
N LEU A 61 2.99 -5.41 2.99
CA LEU A 61 1.59 -5.47 2.57
C LEU A 61 1.16 -6.89 2.20
N ASN A 62 1.96 -7.59 1.38
CA ASN A 62 1.68 -8.97 1.01
C ASN A 62 1.74 -9.90 2.23
N GLN A 63 2.73 -9.74 3.11
CA GLN A 63 2.84 -10.52 4.33
C GLN A 63 1.65 -10.28 5.27
N TYR A 64 1.15 -9.04 5.35
CA TYR A 64 -0.06 -8.73 6.09
C TYR A 64 -1.27 -9.47 5.51
N LEU A 65 -1.47 -9.39 4.19
CA LEU A 65 -2.57 -10.06 3.50
C LEU A 65 -2.50 -11.58 3.65
N GLU A 66 -1.32 -12.19 3.59
CA GLU A 66 -1.15 -13.63 3.80
C GLU A 66 -1.52 -14.05 5.22
N LYS A 67 -1.17 -13.25 6.23
CA LYS A 67 -1.50 -13.52 7.64
C LYS A 67 -2.98 -13.31 7.96
N HIS A 68 -3.68 -12.49 7.19
CA HIS A 68 -5.08 -12.13 7.43
C HIS A 68 -6.04 -12.69 6.36
N ALA A 69 -5.54 -13.45 5.37
CA ALA A 69 -6.34 -14.22 4.44
C ALA A 69 -6.98 -15.40 5.18
N SER A 70 -8.17 -15.17 5.74
CA SER A 70 -9.02 -16.19 6.40
C SER A 70 -10.15 -16.63 5.49
#